data_AF-A0A963LPU0-F1
#
_entry.id   AF-A0A963LPU0-F1
#
_cell.length_a   1.000
_cell.length_b   1.000
_cell.length_c   1.000
_cell.angle_alpha   90.00
_cell.angle_beta   90.00
_cell.angle_gamma   90.00
#
_symmetry.space_group_name_H-M   'P 1'
#
loop_
_entity.id
_entity.type
_entity.pdbx_description
1 polymer ?
#
loop_
_entity_poly.entity_id
_entity_poly.type
_entity_poly.pdbx_seq_one_letter_code
_entity_poly.pdbx_strand_id
1 'polypeptide(L)'
;HVLSAIAQPAGAVTRDAFDRLTDPIVAAARENRERLDGIILGLHGAMVTDFCDDGEGELLARLRAVVGPELPIAVTLDLHANVTRAMCRHADILVSYQTYPHVDMRRTGLEAGEILQRTMAGEIRPRTIRAHLPMIDEVNGGRTDVGAMRERLQRARAWEQQHADVFSVSINAGFARADI
;
A
#
# COMPACT_ATOMS: atom_id res chain seq x y z
N HIS A 1 1.05 9.70 -15.51
CA HIS A 1 2.16 9.29 -14.61
C HIS A 1 2.94 10.55 -14.26
N VAL A 2 3.18 10.82 -12.97
CA VAL A 2 3.81 12.07 -12.52
C VAL A 2 5.30 11.87 -12.26
N LEU A 3 5.63 10.89 -11.42
CA LEU A 3 6.99 10.59 -10.98
C LEU A 3 7.10 9.11 -10.61
N SER A 4 8.30 8.56 -10.75
CA SER A 4 8.73 7.30 -10.15
C SER A 4 10.11 7.51 -9.54
N ALA A 5 10.31 7.05 -8.31
CA ALA A 5 11.57 7.18 -7.59
C ALA A 5 11.90 5.87 -6.86
N ILE A 6 13.19 5.54 -6.81
CA ILE A 6 13.71 4.36 -6.12
C ILE A 6 15.02 4.69 -5.42
N ALA A 7 15.20 4.15 -4.21
CA ALA A 7 16.44 4.19 -3.46
C ALA A 7 16.65 2.84 -2.77
N GLN A 8 17.90 2.54 -2.38
CA GLN A 8 18.18 1.36 -1.57
C GLN A 8 17.69 1.57 -0.13
N PRO A 9 17.23 0.51 0.58
CA PRO A 9 16.81 0.63 1.97
C PRO A 9 17.93 1.18 2.86
N ALA A 10 17.64 2.25 3.60
CA ALA A 10 18.61 2.96 4.43
C ALA A 10 17.92 3.70 5.60
N GLY A 11 18.45 4.85 6.00
CA GLY A 11 17.89 5.69 7.05
C GLY A 11 16.65 6.48 6.62
N ALA A 12 16.15 7.30 7.53
CA ALA A 12 14.95 8.11 7.34
C ALA A 12 15.08 9.09 6.16
N VAL A 13 13.99 9.24 5.42
CA VAL A 13 13.87 10.23 4.34
C VAL A 13 13.75 11.62 4.96
N THR A 14 14.56 12.57 4.51
CA THR A 14 14.48 13.94 5.01
C THR A 14 13.19 14.62 4.55
N ARG A 15 12.68 15.58 5.32
CA ARG A 15 11.54 16.41 4.88
C ARG A 15 11.71 17.00 3.49
N ASP A 16 12.88 17.57 3.19
CA ASP A 16 13.15 18.17 1.87
C ASP A 16 13.07 17.13 0.74
N ALA A 17 13.62 15.92 0.94
CA ALA A 17 13.52 14.85 -0.05
C ALA A 17 12.09 14.34 -0.20
N PHE A 18 11.37 14.16 0.91
CA PHE A 18 9.96 13.76 0.90
C PHE A 18 9.13 14.77 0.10
N ASP A 19 9.15 16.05 0.50
CA ASP A 19 8.35 17.11 -0.11
C ASP A 19 8.67 17.24 -1.62
N ARG A 20 9.95 17.20 -2.01
CA ARG A 20 10.36 17.24 -3.44
C ARG A 20 9.78 16.09 -4.27
N LEU A 21 9.64 14.90 -3.68
CA LEU A 21 9.13 13.72 -4.37
C LEU A 21 7.60 13.67 -4.34
N THR A 22 6.98 14.08 -3.23
CA THR A 22 5.52 13.94 -3.02
C THR A 22 4.72 15.13 -3.51
N ASP A 23 5.24 16.35 -3.40
CA ASP A 23 4.48 17.56 -3.74
C ASP A 23 4.08 17.62 -5.21
N PRO A 24 4.91 17.19 -6.20
CA PRO A 24 4.48 17.10 -7.58
C PRO A 24 3.28 16.15 -7.77
N ILE A 25 3.23 15.04 -7.03
CA ILE A 25 2.12 14.08 -7.08
C ILE A 25 0.83 14.71 -6.52
N VAL A 26 0.93 15.40 -5.38
CA VAL A 26 -0.20 16.10 -4.75
C VAL A 26 -0.69 17.27 -5.62
N ALA A 27 0.23 18.03 -6.20
CA ALA A 27 -0.09 19.14 -7.10
C ALA A 27 -0.84 18.64 -8.35
N ALA A 28 -0.34 17.58 -8.99
CA ALA A 28 -0.99 16.98 -10.15
C ALA A 28 -2.40 16.45 -9.81
N ALA A 29 -2.57 15.83 -8.65
CA ALA A 29 -3.87 15.36 -8.17
C ALA A 29 -4.86 16.51 -7.94
N ARG A 30 -4.38 17.62 -7.33
CA ARG A 30 -5.18 18.82 -7.12
C ARG A 30 -5.61 19.47 -8.44
N GLU A 31 -4.68 19.66 -9.35
CA GLU A 31 -4.90 20.33 -10.64
C GLU A 31 -5.84 19.55 -11.56
N ASN A 32 -5.83 18.22 -11.45
CA ASN A 32 -6.65 17.34 -12.30
C ASN A 32 -7.85 16.76 -11.56
N ARG A 33 -8.18 17.24 -10.36
CA ARG A 33 -9.21 16.66 -9.48
C ARG A 33 -10.53 16.36 -10.19
N GLU A 34 -11.00 17.27 -11.03
CA GLU A 34 -12.29 17.13 -11.76
C GLU A 34 -12.25 16.13 -12.91
N ARG A 35 -11.06 15.67 -13.30
CA ARG A 35 -10.82 14.77 -14.44
C ARG A 35 -10.32 13.39 -14.03
N LEU A 36 -10.02 13.20 -12.74
CA LEU A 36 -9.52 11.94 -12.21
C LEU A 36 -10.69 11.09 -11.73
N ASP A 37 -10.78 9.87 -12.25
CA ASP A 37 -11.74 8.87 -11.75
C ASP A 37 -11.17 8.05 -10.58
N GLY A 38 -9.84 8.04 -10.43
CA GLY A 38 -9.14 7.32 -9.37
C GLY A 38 -7.63 7.56 -9.40
N ILE A 39 -6.95 7.16 -8.31
CA ILE A 39 -5.50 7.22 -8.16
C ILE A 39 -4.97 5.84 -7.83
N ILE A 40 -3.89 5.42 -8.49
CA ILE A 40 -3.11 4.24 -8.11
C ILE A 40 -1.65 4.61 -7.87
N LEU A 41 -1.09 4.16 -6.76
CA LEU A 41 0.30 4.39 -6.36
C LEU A 41 1.02 3.06 -6.13
N GLY A 42 2.26 2.98 -6.61
CA GLY A 42 3.19 1.94 -6.19
C GLY A 42 4.07 2.46 -5.07
N LEU A 43 3.84 2.03 -3.83
CA LEU A 43 4.59 2.46 -2.65
C LEU A 43 5.24 1.24 -1.99
N HIS A 44 6.34 1.43 -1.27
CA HIS A 44 6.94 0.33 -0.52
C HIS A 44 6.10 0.01 0.73
N GLY A 45 5.61 1.03 1.44
CA GLY A 45 4.82 0.87 2.66
C GLY A 45 5.63 0.83 3.95
N ALA A 46 6.92 1.15 3.90
CA ALA A 46 7.82 1.15 5.05
C ALA A 46 8.72 2.40 5.08
N MET A 47 8.30 3.48 4.42
CA MET A 47 9.06 4.73 4.40
C MET A 47 8.91 5.44 5.75
N VAL A 48 10.02 5.54 6.48
CA VAL A 48 10.16 6.40 7.66
C VAL A 48 10.77 7.73 7.23
N THR A 49 10.30 8.83 7.80
CA THR A 49 10.84 10.17 7.56
C THR A 49 11.46 10.74 8.84
N ASP A 50 12.26 11.79 8.73
CA ASP A 50 12.83 12.49 9.89
C ASP A 50 11.82 13.32 10.70
N PHE A 51 10.56 13.36 10.24
CA PHE A 51 9.50 14.17 10.85
C PHE A 51 8.21 13.39 11.18
N CYS A 52 8.05 12.18 10.65
CA CYS A 52 6.99 11.24 11.01
C CYS A 52 7.38 9.79 10.67
N ASP A 53 6.80 8.86 11.41
CA ASP A 53 7.06 7.42 11.29
C ASP A 53 6.37 6.74 10.11
N ASP A 54 5.37 7.42 9.52
CA ASP A 54 4.50 6.91 8.47
C ASP A 54 4.50 7.84 7.26
N GLY A 55 5.52 7.70 6.41
CA GLY A 55 5.65 8.52 5.21
C GLY A 55 4.57 8.23 4.17
N GLU A 56 4.17 6.97 3.97
CA GLU A 56 3.07 6.63 3.07
C GLU A 56 1.73 7.19 3.56
N GLY A 57 1.43 7.08 4.86
CA GLY A 57 0.24 7.66 5.46
C GLY A 57 0.20 9.18 5.35
N GLU A 58 1.34 9.87 5.50
CA GLU A 58 1.44 11.31 5.26
C GLU A 58 1.12 11.67 3.80
N LEU A 59 1.71 10.98 2.82
CA LEU A 59 1.41 11.21 1.40
C LEU A 59 -0.08 10.99 1.10
N LEU A 60 -0.64 9.87 1.60
CA LEU A 60 -2.05 9.55 1.41
C LEU A 60 -2.98 10.57 2.08
N ALA A 61 -2.61 11.10 3.25
CA ALA A 61 -3.35 12.17 3.90
C ALA A 61 -3.35 13.45 3.07
N ARG A 62 -2.18 13.87 2.54
CA ARG A 62 -2.05 15.04 1.65
C ARG A 62 -2.88 14.89 0.38
N LEU A 63 -2.83 13.70 -0.25
CA LEU A 63 -3.66 13.40 -1.41
C LEU A 63 -5.14 13.51 -1.08
N ARG A 64 -5.57 12.87 0.01
CA ARG A 64 -6.97 12.87 0.42
C ARG A 64 -7.49 14.29 0.71
N ALA A 65 -6.65 15.17 1.25
CA ALA A 65 -6.99 16.58 1.48
C ALA A 65 -7.30 17.34 0.18
N VAL A 66 -6.62 17.02 -0.93
CA VAL A 66 -6.82 17.75 -2.20
C VAL A 66 -7.87 17.10 -3.10
N VAL A 67 -8.02 15.77 -3.10
CA VAL A 67 -8.99 15.08 -3.97
C VAL A 67 -10.36 14.86 -3.32
N GLY A 68 -10.45 14.96 -1.99
CA GLY A 68 -11.68 14.72 -1.23
C GLY A 68 -11.96 13.24 -0.95
N PRO A 69 -13.04 12.93 -0.21
CA PRO A 69 -13.29 11.59 0.33
C PRO A 69 -13.77 10.55 -0.69
N GLU A 70 -14.34 10.99 -1.82
CA GLU A 70 -15.03 10.08 -2.75
C GLU A 70 -14.12 9.48 -3.83
N LEU A 71 -13.04 10.17 -4.20
CA LEU A 71 -12.15 9.70 -5.27
C LEU A 71 -11.37 8.45 -4.80
N PRO A 72 -11.49 7.30 -5.48
CA PRO A 72 -10.88 6.06 -5.00
C PRO A 72 -9.36 6.10 -5.12
N ILE A 73 -8.67 5.69 -4.06
CA ILE A 73 -7.21 5.60 -4.00
C ILE A 73 -6.79 4.14 -3.75
N ALA A 74 -6.05 3.58 -4.69
CA ALA A 74 -5.43 2.27 -4.59
C ALA A 74 -3.91 2.38 -4.40
N VAL A 75 -3.35 1.48 -3.59
CA VAL A 75 -1.91 1.39 -3.37
C VAL A 75 -1.47 -0.06 -3.44
N THR A 76 -0.44 -0.32 -4.25
CA THR A 76 0.32 -1.57 -4.12
C THR A 76 1.44 -1.40 -3.12
N LEU A 77 1.64 -2.39 -2.27
CA LEU A 77 2.64 -2.38 -1.19
C LEU A 77 3.62 -3.54 -1.31
N ASP A 78 4.78 -3.35 -0.71
CA ASP A 78 5.69 -4.46 -0.46
C ASP A 78 5.14 -5.42 0.61
N LEU A 79 5.57 -6.68 0.58
CA LEU A 79 5.26 -7.65 1.64
C LEU A 79 5.81 -7.18 2.99
N HIS A 80 6.92 -6.45 3.02
CA HIS A 80 7.53 -5.87 4.22
C HIS A 80 6.92 -4.54 4.65
N ALA A 81 5.81 -4.08 4.05
CA ALA A 81 5.15 -2.85 4.47
C ALA A 81 4.75 -2.86 5.95
N ASN A 82 5.04 -1.76 6.64
CA ASN A 82 4.56 -1.44 7.99
C ASN A 82 3.19 -0.77 7.89
N VAL A 83 2.17 -1.53 7.50
CA VAL A 83 0.84 -0.97 7.21
C VAL A 83 0.25 -0.28 8.44
N THR A 84 -0.02 1.02 8.33
CA THR A 84 -0.54 1.83 9.44
C THR A 84 -2.05 2.02 9.37
N ARG A 85 -2.63 2.54 10.47
CA ARG A 85 -4.03 2.97 10.48
C ARG A 85 -4.29 4.17 9.56
N ALA A 86 -3.29 5.03 9.35
CA ALA A 86 -3.46 6.19 8.48
C ALA A 86 -3.53 5.78 7.01
N MET A 87 -2.71 4.81 6.58
CA MET A 87 -2.82 4.22 5.25
C MET A 87 -4.22 3.64 5.00
N CYS A 88 -4.73 2.78 5.89
CA CYS A 88 -6.07 2.19 5.75
C CYS A 88 -7.22 3.21 5.81
N ARG A 89 -7.00 4.37 6.44
CA ARG A 89 -7.99 5.45 6.51
C ARG A 89 -8.02 6.28 5.24
N HIS A 90 -6.88 6.46 4.58
CA HIS A 90 -6.76 7.38 3.45
C HIS A 90 -6.77 6.70 2.09
N ALA A 91 -6.43 5.40 2.01
CA ALA A 91 -6.57 4.57 0.82
C ALA A 91 -7.75 3.60 0.94
N ASP A 92 -8.51 3.46 -0.14
CA ASP A 92 -9.67 2.56 -0.21
C ASP A 92 -9.23 1.12 -0.44
N ILE A 93 -8.13 0.94 -1.18
CA ILE A 93 -7.58 -0.34 -1.63
C ILE A 93 -6.09 -0.41 -1.31
N LEU A 94 -5.67 -1.38 -0.49
CA LEU A 94 -4.27 -1.73 -0.26
C LEU A 94 -4.03 -3.19 -0.67
N VAL A 95 -3.13 -3.42 -1.62
CA VAL A 95 -2.79 -4.78 -2.11
C VAL A 95 -1.28 -4.99 -2.02
N SER A 96 -0.84 -5.99 -1.28
CA SER A 96 0.59 -6.23 -1.05
C SER A 96 1.12 -7.37 -1.92
N TYR A 97 2.44 -7.39 -2.12
CA TYR A 97 3.11 -8.56 -2.68
C TYR A 97 2.83 -9.79 -1.82
N GLN A 98 2.70 -10.95 -2.47
CA GLN A 98 2.51 -12.25 -1.83
C GLN A 98 3.73 -13.15 -2.02
N THR A 99 4.85 -12.63 -2.56
CA THR A 99 6.10 -13.39 -2.69
C THR A 99 7.28 -12.67 -2.06
N TYR A 100 8.16 -13.43 -1.39
CA TYR A 100 9.50 -13.03 -0.97
C TYR A 100 10.46 -14.23 -1.16
N PRO A 101 11.46 -14.13 -2.06
CA PRO A 101 11.82 -12.99 -2.92
C PRO A 101 10.68 -12.50 -3.84
N HIS A 102 10.60 -11.20 -4.06
CA HIS A 102 9.49 -10.58 -4.80
C HIS A 102 9.59 -10.89 -6.30
N VAL A 103 8.59 -11.59 -6.83
CA VAL A 103 8.45 -11.91 -8.26
C VAL A 103 7.05 -11.63 -8.79
N ASP A 104 6.12 -11.20 -7.93
CA ASP A 104 4.70 -11.02 -8.23
C ASP A 104 4.24 -9.56 -8.34
N MET A 105 5.17 -8.60 -8.38
CA MET A 105 4.87 -7.15 -8.44
C MET A 105 3.88 -6.79 -9.57
N ARG A 106 4.04 -7.38 -10.76
CA ARG A 106 3.12 -7.16 -11.90
C ARG A 106 1.72 -7.69 -11.61
N ARG A 107 1.62 -8.85 -10.96
CA ARG A 107 0.33 -9.44 -10.58
C ARG A 107 -0.36 -8.57 -9.54
N THR A 108 0.36 -8.12 -8.51
CA THR A 108 -0.17 -7.20 -7.47
C THR A 108 -0.68 -5.90 -8.09
N GLY A 109 0.05 -5.32 -9.05
CA GLY A 109 -0.40 -4.15 -9.80
C GLY A 109 -1.68 -4.40 -10.59
N LEU A 110 -1.81 -5.55 -11.24
CA LEU A 110 -3.02 -5.93 -11.97
C LEU A 110 -4.21 -6.08 -11.02
N GLU A 111 -4.03 -6.78 -9.90
CA GLU A 111 -5.07 -7.00 -8.89
C GLU A 111 -5.58 -5.66 -8.30
N ALA A 112 -4.67 -4.77 -7.89
CA ALA A 112 -5.04 -3.43 -7.42
C ALA A 112 -5.76 -2.62 -8.50
N GLY A 113 -5.29 -2.70 -9.76
CA GLY A 113 -5.90 -2.03 -10.89
C GLY A 113 -7.31 -2.54 -11.22
N GLU A 114 -7.54 -3.86 -11.13
CA GLU A 114 -8.86 -4.46 -11.34
C GLU A 114 -9.85 -4.04 -10.27
N ILE A 115 -9.45 -4.04 -8.99
CA ILE A 115 -10.30 -3.56 -7.89
C ILE A 115 -10.59 -2.07 -8.07
N LEU A 116 -9.59 -1.25 -8.42
CA LEU A 116 -9.78 0.17 -8.68
C LEU A 116 -10.73 0.40 -9.86
N GLN A 117 -10.57 -0.32 -10.96
CA GLN A 117 -11.43 -0.21 -12.14
C GLN A 117 -12.89 -0.48 -11.81
N ARG A 118 -13.18 -1.56 -11.08
CA ARG A 118 -14.54 -1.90 -10.65
C ARG A 118 -15.11 -0.86 -9.67
N THR A 119 -14.25 -0.26 -8.86
CA THR A 119 -14.64 0.84 -7.95
C THR A 119 -15.02 2.10 -8.73
N MET A 120 -14.21 2.49 -9.72
CA MET A 120 -14.51 3.63 -10.61
C MET A 120 -15.79 3.41 -11.43
N ALA A 121 -16.06 2.17 -11.82
CA ALA A 121 -17.30 1.78 -12.50
C ALA A 121 -18.53 1.75 -11.56
N GLY A 122 -18.34 1.96 -10.25
CA GLY A 122 -19.42 1.94 -9.26
C GLY A 122 -19.96 0.53 -8.93
N GLU A 123 -19.28 -0.52 -9.38
CA GLU A 123 -19.69 -1.92 -9.18
C GLU A 123 -19.44 -2.38 -7.74
N ILE A 124 -18.39 -1.85 -7.12
CA ILE A 124 -17.97 -2.16 -5.75
C ILE A 124 -17.59 -0.90 -4.99
N ARG A 125 -17.60 -0.97 -3.65
CA ARG A 125 -17.18 0.10 -2.75
C ARG A 125 -16.24 -0.46 -1.68
N PRO A 126 -14.98 -0.76 -2.03
CA PRO A 126 -14.05 -1.42 -1.13
C PRO A 126 -13.76 -0.54 0.08
N ARG A 127 -13.44 -1.19 1.20
CA ARG A 127 -12.86 -0.56 2.37
C ARG A 127 -11.70 -1.41 2.84
N THR A 128 -10.62 -0.77 3.25
CA THR A 128 -9.48 -1.48 3.81
C THR A 128 -9.62 -1.62 5.32
N ILE A 129 -9.52 -2.85 5.81
CA ILE A 129 -9.47 -3.18 7.23
C ILE A 129 -8.12 -3.75 7.61
N ARG A 130 -7.69 -3.52 8.85
CA ARG A 130 -6.39 -3.95 9.36
C ARG A 130 -6.54 -4.67 10.69
N ALA A 131 -6.00 -5.88 10.76
CA ALA A 131 -5.68 -6.55 12.01
C ALA A 131 -4.17 -6.48 12.24
N HIS A 132 -3.74 -6.16 13.47
CA HIS A 132 -2.32 -6.08 13.83
C HIS A 132 -1.99 -7.06 14.93
N LEU A 133 -0.95 -7.85 14.70
CA LEU A 133 -0.39 -8.75 15.68
C LEU A 133 0.93 -8.15 16.17
N PRO A 134 1.11 -7.92 17.50
CA PRO A 134 2.35 -7.37 18.03
C PRO A 134 3.44 -8.45 17.98
N MET A 135 4.09 -8.56 16.82
CA MET A 135 5.12 -9.55 16.53
C MET A 135 6.29 -8.85 15.83
N ILE A 136 7.51 -9.13 16.27
CA ILE A 136 8.73 -8.75 15.55
C ILE A 136 8.96 -9.82 14.47
N ASP A 137 9.36 -9.37 13.28
CA ASP A 137 9.55 -10.14 12.02
C ASP A 137 9.96 -11.61 12.21
N GLU A 138 9.48 -12.47 11.32
CA GLU A 138 9.85 -13.88 11.35
C GLU A 138 11.36 -14.04 11.15
N VAL A 139 11.97 -15.06 11.76
CA VAL A 139 13.42 -15.32 11.66
C VAL A 139 13.90 -15.42 10.20
N ASN A 140 13.01 -15.76 9.26
CA ASN A 140 13.28 -15.86 7.83
C ASN A 140 12.92 -14.59 7.03
N GLY A 141 12.57 -13.47 7.68
CA GLY A 141 12.17 -12.21 7.03
C GLY A 141 10.85 -12.29 6.27
N GLY A 142 9.93 -13.17 6.68
CA GLY A 142 8.64 -13.35 6.01
C GLY A 142 8.71 -14.07 4.66
N ARG A 143 9.77 -14.88 4.43
CA ARG A 143 9.95 -15.67 3.19
C ARG A 143 8.71 -16.48 2.86
N THR A 144 8.37 -16.52 1.57
CA THR A 144 7.15 -17.18 1.08
C THR A 144 7.44 -18.44 0.28
N ASP A 145 8.71 -18.84 0.19
CA ASP A 145 9.16 -20.10 -0.40
C ASP A 145 9.46 -21.17 0.67
N VAL A 146 9.58 -20.75 1.93
CA VAL A 146 9.73 -21.59 3.14
C VAL A 146 8.97 -20.98 4.32
N GLY A 147 8.72 -21.76 5.38
CA GLY A 147 8.17 -21.23 6.62
C GLY A 147 6.66 -20.95 6.61
N ALA A 148 6.19 -20.29 7.66
CA ALA A 148 4.76 -20.18 8.00
C ALA A 148 3.97 -19.28 7.03
N MET A 149 4.63 -18.27 6.43
CA MET A 149 4.00 -17.38 5.46
C MET A 149 3.39 -18.11 4.26
N ARG A 150 3.94 -19.27 3.85
CA ARG A 150 3.34 -20.10 2.79
C ARG A 150 1.91 -20.52 3.11
N GLU A 151 1.72 -21.09 4.30
CA GLU A 151 0.42 -21.58 4.74
C GLU A 151 -0.55 -20.40 4.94
N ARG A 152 -0.06 -19.30 5.53
CA ARG A 152 -0.89 -18.10 5.76
C ARG A 152 -1.39 -17.49 4.45
N LEU A 153 -0.53 -17.36 3.44
CA LEU A 153 -0.91 -16.86 2.12
C LEU A 153 -1.82 -17.83 1.37
N GLN A 154 -1.62 -19.14 1.52
CA GLN A 154 -2.55 -20.13 0.97
C GLN A 154 -3.94 -19.98 1.60
N ARG A 155 -4.02 -19.78 2.91
CA ARG A 155 -5.29 -19.53 3.62
C ARG A 155 -5.92 -18.20 3.20
N ALA A 156 -5.14 -17.14 3.02
CA ALA A 156 -5.62 -15.86 2.51
C ALA A 156 -6.28 -16.01 1.12
N ARG A 157 -5.61 -16.68 0.18
CA ARG A 157 -6.15 -16.97 -1.16
C ARG A 157 -7.41 -17.83 -1.13
N ALA A 158 -7.44 -18.84 -0.26
CA ALA A 158 -8.63 -19.66 -0.08
C ALA A 158 -9.81 -18.83 0.48
N TRP A 159 -9.53 -17.89 1.38
CA TRP A 159 -10.54 -17.01 1.95
C TRP A 159 -11.14 -16.08 0.91
N GLU A 160 -10.31 -15.45 0.06
CA GLU A 160 -10.75 -14.63 -1.09
C GLU A 160 -11.68 -15.42 -2.02
N GLN A 161 -11.37 -16.69 -2.31
CA GLN A 161 -12.20 -17.53 -3.19
C GLN A 161 -13.54 -17.93 -2.56
N GLN A 162 -13.61 -18.00 -1.23
CA GLN A 162 -14.80 -18.43 -0.50
C GLN A 162 -15.76 -17.26 -0.17
N HIS A 163 -15.27 -16.02 -0.24
CA HIS A 163 -16.02 -14.82 0.18
C HIS A 163 -16.01 -13.79 -0.95
N ALA A 164 -17.12 -13.72 -1.71
CA ALA A 164 -17.25 -12.85 -2.87
C ALA A 164 -17.15 -11.34 -2.55
N ASP A 165 -17.33 -10.96 -1.29
CA ASP A 165 -17.21 -9.61 -0.75
C ASP A 165 -15.78 -9.27 -0.26
N VAL A 166 -14.84 -10.23 -0.35
CA VAL A 166 -13.42 -10.01 -0.05
C VAL A 166 -12.63 -9.94 -1.35
N PHE A 167 -12.17 -8.75 -1.70
CA PHE A 167 -11.50 -8.51 -2.98
C PHE A 167 -10.00 -8.84 -2.97
N SER A 168 -9.34 -8.71 -1.82
CA SER A 168 -7.92 -9.04 -1.61
C SER A 168 -7.61 -9.15 -0.12
N VAL A 169 -6.71 -10.05 0.24
CA VAL A 169 -6.17 -10.25 1.59
C VAL A 169 -4.65 -10.16 1.51
N SER A 170 -4.12 -9.08 2.08
CA SER A 170 -2.67 -8.88 2.24
C SER A 170 -2.20 -9.38 3.60
N ILE A 171 -1.06 -10.08 3.63
CA ILE A 171 -0.35 -10.42 4.85
C ILE A 171 1.05 -9.83 4.74
N ASN A 172 1.31 -8.82 5.56
CA ASN A 172 2.59 -8.13 5.57
C ASN A 172 3.48 -8.68 6.70
N ALA A 173 4.76 -8.92 6.41
CA ALA A 173 5.75 -9.33 7.40
C ALA A 173 6.25 -8.15 8.26
N GLY A 174 6.05 -6.92 7.76
CA GLY A 174 6.65 -5.72 8.35
C GLY A 174 8.14 -5.61 8.07
N PHE A 175 8.70 -4.45 8.39
CA PHE A 175 10.11 -4.14 8.25
C PHE A 175 10.69 -3.84 9.63
N ALA A 176 11.29 -4.85 10.26
CA ALA A 176 11.78 -4.78 11.64
C ALA A 176 12.99 -3.86 11.87
N ARG A 177 13.55 -3.25 10.82
CA ARG A 177 14.65 -2.27 10.96
C ARG A 177 14.14 -0.83 11.06
N ALA A 178 12.82 -0.63 11.12
CA ALA A 178 12.20 0.63 11.51
C ALA A 178 11.77 0.57 12.99
N ASP A 179 12.06 1.62 13.75
CA ASP A 179 11.71 1.74 15.17
C ASP A 179 10.38 2.54 15.31
N ILE A 180 9.26 1.90 14.94
CA ILE A 180 7.91 2.53 14.80
C ILE A 180 6.76 1.65 15.29
#